data_AF-D0N1P7-F1
#
_entry.id   AF-D0N1P7-F1
#
_cell.length_a   1.000
_cell.length_b   1.000
_cell.length_c   1.000
_cell.angle_alpha   90.00
_cell.angle_beta   90.00
_cell.angle_gamma   90.00
#
_symmetry.space_group_name_H-M   'P 1'
#
loop_
_entity.id
_entity.type
_entity.pdbx_description
1 polymer ?
#
loop_
_entity_poly.entity_id
_entity_poly.type
_entity_poly.pdbx_seq_one_letter_code
_entity_poly.pdbx_strand_id
1 'polypeptide(L)'
;MSVSDEYITRVQQLDELVANVQDTFAHTTCTERMPQVLRDCVSSNGDHLSAEAVTCLLQLADDMVNNAEVPLPSTFPEQAAKSPTSKHWESLLAGKGYRWQNSPWFLVER
;
A
#
# COMPACT_ATOMS: atom_id res chain seq x y z
N MET A 1 3.77 -21.13 -21.61
CA MET A 1 3.54 -21.93 -20.38
C MET A 1 2.25 -21.43 -19.78
N SER A 2 1.15 -22.20 -19.89
CA SER A 2 -0.10 -21.89 -19.18
C SER A 2 -0.07 -22.57 -17.82
N VAL A 3 -0.34 -21.80 -16.76
CA VAL A 3 -0.52 -22.31 -15.41
C VAL A 3 -1.81 -23.15 -15.37
N SER A 4 -1.84 -24.28 -14.66
CA SER A 4 -3.05 -25.12 -14.58
C SER A 4 -4.13 -24.51 -13.68
N ASP A 5 -5.39 -24.74 -14.01
CA ASP A 5 -6.53 -24.26 -13.20
C ASP A 5 -6.51 -24.82 -11.77
N GLU A 6 -6.00 -26.05 -11.62
CA GLU A 6 -5.79 -26.69 -10.32
C GLU A 6 -4.77 -25.93 -9.46
N TYR A 7 -3.67 -25.48 -10.07
CA TYR A 7 -2.68 -24.66 -9.38
C TYR A 7 -3.28 -23.31 -8.96
N ILE A 8 -4.03 -22.64 -9.84
CA ILE A 8 -4.68 -21.36 -9.52
C ILE A 8 -5.68 -21.51 -8.37
N THR A 9 -6.50 -22.56 -8.42
CA THR A 9 -7.48 -22.85 -7.36
C THR A 9 -6.78 -23.10 -6.03
N ARG A 10 -5.65 -23.81 -6.03
CA ARG A 10 -4.89 -24.07 -4.81
C ARG A 10 -4.26 -22.79 -4.24
N VAL A 11 -3.75 -21.91 -5.09
CA VAL A 11 -3.19 -20.61 -4.67
C VAL A 11 -4.26 -19.72 -4.05
N GLN A 12 -5.48 -19.70 -4.62
CA GLN A 12 -6.61 -18.92 -4.09
C GLN A 12 -7.12 -19.40 -2.73
N GLN A 13 -6.75 -20.61 -2.30
CA GLN A 13 -7.09 -21.15 -0.97
C GLN A 13 -6.03 -20.84 0.10
N LEU A 14 -4.88 -20.29 -0.28
CA LEU A 14 -3.85 -19.91 0.68
C LEU A 14 -4.23 -18.61 1.38
N ASP A 15 -3.93 -18.54 2.67
CA ASP A 15 -4.13 -17.31 3.43
C ASP A 15 -3.22 -16.20 2.88
N GLU A 16 -3.80 -15.03 2.67
CA GLU A 16 -3.05 -13.85 2.26
C GLU A 16 -2.13 -13.41 3.39
N LEU A 17 -0.85 -13.18 3.08
CA LEU A 17 0.08 -12.62 4.04
C LEU A 17 -0.37 -11.20 4.39
N VAL A 18 -0.59 -10.93 5.67
CA VAL A 18 -0.99 -9.61 6.19
C VAL A 18 0.04 -9.15 7.22
N ALA A 19 0.20 -7.84 7.36
CA ALA A 19 1.22 -7.25 8.22
C ALA A 19 0.79 -7.09 9.69
N ASN A 20 -0.36 -7.60 10.10
CA ASN A 20 -0.87 -7.51 11.48
C ASN A 20 -0.32 -8.62 12.39
N VAL A 21 0.43 -9.58 11.84
CA VAL A 21 1.08 -10.64 12.61
C VAL A 21 2.48 -10.20 13.00
N GLN A 22 2.69 -9.93 14.29
CA GLN A 22 3.99 -9.53 14.84
C GLN A 22 5.10 -10.55 14.53
N ASP A 23 6.34 -10.07 14.52
CA ASP A 23 7.56 -10.86 14.24
C ASP A 23 7.59 -11.57 12.88
N THR A 24 6.67 -11.23 11.97
CA THR A 24 6.73 -11.65 10.58
C THR A 24 7.50 -10.64 9.74
N PHE A 25 8.10 -11.13 8.65
CA PHE A 25 8.74 -10.27 7.67
C PHE A 25 7.78 -9.23 7.08
N ALA A 26 6.51 -9.60 6.86
CA ALA A 26 5.49 -8.70 6.35
C ALA A 26 5.20 -7.55 7.32
N HIS A 27 5.12 -7.85 8.62
CA HIS A 27 4.97 -6.84 9.67
C HIS A 27 6.12 -5.84 9.67
N THR A 28 7.36 -6.32 9.82
CA THR A 28 8.56 -5.46 9.81
C THR A 28 8.68 -4.65 8.51
N THR A 29 8.31 -5.24 7.37
CA THR A 29 8.36 -4.53 6.09
C THR A 29 7.35 -3.38 6.04
N CYS A 30 6.14 -3.61 6.53
CA CYS A 30 5.08 -2.60 6.54
C CYS A 30 5.29 -1.50 7.59
N THR A 31 5.75 -1.84 8.79
CA THR A 31 5.84 -0.90 9.91
C THR A 31 7.19 -0.19 10.01
N GLU A 32 8.25 -0.74 9.41
CA GLU A 32 9.60 -0.17 9.52
C GLU A 32 10.19 0.15 8.15
N ARG A 33 10.28 -0.85 7.26
CA ARG A 33 11.06 -0.70 6.01
C ARG A 33 10.42 0.26 5.01
N MET A 34 9.13 0.09 4.71
CA MET A 34 8.44 0.95 3.75
C MET A 34 8.32 2.41 4.25
N PRO A 35 7.95 2.67 5.51
CA PRO A 35 8.01 4.02 6.07
C PRO A 35 9.41 4.64 5.97
N GLN A 36 10.47 3.85 6.20
CA GLN A 36 11.84 4.34 6.06
C GLN A 36 12.17 4.70 4.60
N VAL A 37 11.75 3.91 3.62
CA VAL A 37 11.94 4.23 2.19
C VAL A 37 11.31 5.57 1.82
N LEU A 38 10.12 5.88 2.34
CA LEU A 38 9.45 7.17 2.12
C LEU A 38 10.24 8.33 2.74
N ARG A 39 10.75 8.14 3.96
CA ARG A 39 11.59 9.15 4.65
C ARG A 39 12.93 9.35 3.93
N ASP A 40 13.54 8.28 3.44
CA ASP A 40 14.80 8.35 2.67
C ASP A 40 14.58 9.06 1.32
N CYS A 41 13.43 8.83 0.68
CA CYS A 41 13.04 9.53 -0.55
C CYS A 41 12.96 11.05 -0.33
N VAL A 42 12.29 11.48 0.76
CA VAL A 42 12.22 12.89 1.16
C VAL A 42 13.60 13.44 1.50
N SER A 43 14.41 12.70 2.27
CA SER A 43 15.75 13.16 2.65
C SER A 43 16.68 13.32 1.45
N SER A 44 16.54 12.47 0.42
CA SER A 44 17.44 12.47 -0.74
C SER A 44 16.99 13.41 -1.86
N ASN A 45 15.68 13.67 -1.97
CA ASN A 45 15.09 14.41 -3.09
C ASN A 45 14.28 15.64 -2.67
N GLY A 46 14.26 15.99 -1.38
CA GLY A 46 13.39 17.03 -0.82
C GLY A 46 13.47 18.37 -1.56
N ASP A 47 14.68 18.77 -1.96
CA ASP A 47 14.92 20.03 -2.71
C ASP A 47 14.30 20.03 -4.13
N HIS A 48 13.97 18.84 -4.66
CA HIS A 48 13.33 18.66 -5.97
C HIS A 48 11.82 18.42 -5.88
N LEU A 49 11.29 18.28 -4.66
CA LEU A 49 9.88 18.03 -4.41
C LEU A 49 9.18 19.33 -4.00
N SER A 50 7.88 19.41 -4.26
CA SER A 50 7.07 20.47 -3.66
C SER A 50 6.92 20.22 -2.16
N ALA A 51 6.73 21.29 -1.38
CA ALA A 51 6.48 21.18 0.07
C ALA A 51 5.25 20.30 0.38
N GLU A 52 4.23 20.36 -0.48
CA GLU A 52 3.05 19.50 -0.39
C GLU A 52 3.42 18.03 -0.59
N ALA A 53 4.21 17.70 -1.63
CA ALA A 53 4.63 16.32 -1.89
C ALA A 53 5.47 15.75 -0.74
N VAL A 54 6.38 16.55 -0.17
CA VAL A 54 7.15 16.18 1.03
C VAL A 54 6.22 15.86 2.20
N THR A 55 5.25 16.72 2.45
CA THR A 55 4.29 16.54 3.55
C THR A 55 3.46 15.27 3.34
N CYS A 56 2.95 15.04 2.13
CA CYS A 56 2.17 13.84 1.81
C CYS A 56 2.98 12.55 1.97
N LEU A 57 4.27 12.53 1.57
CA LEU A 57 5.12 11.35 1.71
C LEU A 57 5.43 11.02 3.18
N LEU A 58 5.69 12.04 4.01
CA LEU A 58 5.90 11.85 5.44
C LEU A 58 4.62 11.40 6.15
N GLN A 59 3.48 11.99 5.81
CA GLN A 59 2.19 11.57 6.34
C GLN A 59 1.88 10.12 5.96
N LEU A 60 2.16 9.71 4.72
CA LEU A 60 1.98 8.33 4.29
C LEU A 60 2.84 7.37 5.12
N ALA A 61 4.10 7.73 5.41
CA ALA A 61 4.97 6.91 6.25
C ALA A 61 4.38 6.73 7.66
N ASP A 62 3.84 7.80 8.24
CA ASP A 62 3.23 7.76 9.57
C ASP A 62 1.89 7.01 9.56
N ASP A 63 1.10 7.12 8.50
CA ASP A 63 -0.15 6.38 8.30
C ASP A 63 0.10 4.86 8.27
N MET A 64 1.17 4.42 7.61
CA MET A 64 1.57 3.01 7.59
C MET A 64 1.94 2.49 8.98
N VAL A 65 2.75 3.25 9.73
CA VAL A 65 3.17 2.91 11.11
C VAL A 65 1.97 2.83 12.04
N ASN A 66 1.04 3.78 11.94
CA ASN A 66 -0.14 3.89 12.80
C ASN A 66 -1.31 3.00 12.34
N ASN A 67 -1.09 2.16 11.32
CA ASN A 67 -2.11 1.30 10.74
C ASN A 67 -3.36 2.08 10.30
N ALA A 68 -3.19 3.27 9.72
CA ALA A 68 -4.31 4.08 9.25
C ALA A 68 -5.10 3.34 8.15
N GLU A 69 -6.31 3.83 7.88
CA GLU A 69 -7.13 3.36 6.77
C GLU A 69 -6.45 3.69 5.43
N VAL A 70 -6.51 2.75 4.49
CA VAL A 70 -5.99 2.99 3.14
C VAL A 70 -7.00 3.87 2.40
N PRO A 71 -6.63 5.09 2.00
CA PRO A 71 -7.57 6.00 1.35
C PRO A 71 -7.95 5.48 -0.04
N LEU A 72 -9.20 5.74 -0.43
CA LEU A 72 -9.66 5.43 -1.78
C LEU A 72 -9.12 6.47 -2.76
N PRO A 73 -8.83 6.10 -4.02
CA PRO A 73 -8.52 7.06 -5.06
C PRO A 73 -9.55 8.21 -5.16
N SER A 74 -10.83 7.92 -4.95
CA SER A 74 -11.90 8.93 -4.93
C SER A 74 -11.73 10.04 -3.88
N THR A 75 -10.93 9.82 -2.83
CA THR A 75 -10.53 10.87 -1.86
C THR A 75 -9.66 11.95 -2.50
N PHE A 76 -8.99 11.65 -3.62
CA PHE A 76 -8.09 12.55 -4.35
C PHE A 76 -8.52 12.71 -5.82
N PRO A 77 -9.64 13.39 -6.09
CA PRO A 77 -10.31 13.34 -7.40
C PRO A 77 -9.45 13.86 -8.56
N GLU A 78 -8.63 14.89 -8.33
CA GLU A 78 -7.74 15.43 -9.36
C GLU A 78 -6.61 14.45 -9.74
N GLN A 79 -6.05 13.76 -8.74
CA GLN A 79 -4.99 12.77 -8.91
C GLN A 79 -5.56 11.48 -9.51
N ALA A 80 -6.75 11.07 -9.04
CA ALA A 80 -7.44 9.90 -9.54
C ALA A 80 -7.79 10.01 -11.03
N ALA A 81 -8.17 11.20 -11.49
CA ALA A 81 -8.42 11.47 -12.90
C ALA A 81 -7.16 11.35 -13.78
N LYS A 82 -5.97 11.59 -13.22
CA LYS A 82 -4.69 11.52 -13.93
C LYS A 82 -4.10 10.11 -13.97
N SER A 83 -4.40 9.27 -12.99
CA SER A 83 -3.86 7.91 -12.93
C SER A 83 -4.74 6.92 -13.72
N PRO A 84 -4.16 6.13 -14.65
CA PRO A 84 -4.90 5.14 -15.43
C PRO A 84 -5.39 3.95 -14.57
N THR A 85 -4.83 3.75 -13.37
CA THR A 85 -5.13 2.62 -12.50
C THR A 85 -6.14 2.96 -11.39
N SER A 86 -6.54 4.22 -11.23
CA SER A 86 -7.41 4.66 -10.13
C SER A 86 -8.72 3.88 -10.03
N LYS A 87 -9.39 3.60 -11.16
CA LYS A 87 -10.63 2.81 -11.17
C LYS A 87 -10.43 1.38 -10.70
N HIS A 88 -9.27 0.79 -11.02
CA HIS A 88 -8.94 -0.56 -10.60
C HIS A 88 -8.69 -0.60 -9.10
N TRP A 89 -7.89 0.33 -8.58
CA TRP A 89 -7.63 0.46 -7.14
C TRP A 89 -8.90 0.76 -6.34
N GLU A 90 -9.76 1.65 -6.83
CA GLU A 90 -11.07 1.93 -6.22
C GLU A 90 -11.87 0.64 -6.07
N SER A 91 -11.99 -0.14 -7.15
CA SER A 91 -12.76 -1.39 -7.15
C SER A 91 -12.18 -2.44 -6.20
N LEU A 92 -10.86 -2.42 -6.02
CA LEU A 92 -10.15 -3.38 -5.18
C LEU A 92 -10.27 -3.03 -3.68
N LEU A 93 -10.27 -1.74 -3.35
CA LEU A 93 -10.27 -1.25 -1.97
C LEU A 93 -11.68 -0.98 -1.41
N ALA A 94 -12.63 -0.60 -2.28
CA ALA A 94 -13.96 -0.17 -1.85
C ALA A 94 -14.70 -1.24 -1.03
N GLY A 95 -15.24 -0.83 0.11
CA GLY A 95 -16.03 -1.68 1.01
C GLY A 95 -15.21 -2.73 1.79
N LYS A 96 -13.88 -2.71 1.70
CA LYS A 96 -13.01 -3.68 2.39
C LYS A 96 -12.61 -3.24 3.81
N GLY A 97 -12.65 -1.94 4.11
CA GLY A 97 -12.19 -1.41 5.39
C GLY A 97 -10.71 -1.70 5.65
N TYR A 98 -9.92 -1.74 4.59
CA TYR A 98 -8.50 -2.05 4.67
C TYR A 98 -7.72 -0.93 5.33
N ARG A 99 -6.80 -1.33 6.19
CA ARG A 99 -5.78 -0.55 6.87
C ARG A 99 -4.43 -1.11 6.47
N TRP A 100 -3.38 -0.30 6.57
CA TRP A 100 -2.05 -0.66 6.07
C TRP A 100 -1.51 -2.00 6.59
N GLN A 101 -1.86 -2.40 7.81
CA GLN A 101 -1.36 -3.65 8.41
C GLN A 101 -2.36 -4.82 8.28
N ASN A 102 -3.63 -4.58 7.94
CA ASN A 102 -4.63 -5.65 7.79
C ASN A 102 -5.00 -5.94 6.33
N SER A 103 -4.51 -5.14 5.39
CA SER A 103 -4.59 -5.45 3.97
C SER A 103 -3.60 -6.55 3.61
N PRO A 104 -3.92 -7.36 2.60
CA PRO A 104 -2.94 -8.25 1.99
C PRO A 104 -1.66 -7.51 1.62
N TRP A 105 -0.51 -8.01 2.05
CA TRP A 105 0.79 -7.36 1.92
C TRP A 105 1.13 -7.02 0.47
N PHE A 106 0.70 -7.84 -0.49
CA PHE A 106 0.90 -7.56 -1.92
C PHE A 106 0.17 -6.30 -2.41
N LEU A 107 -0.86 -5.82 -1.71
CA LEU A 107 -1.55 -4.57 -2.03
C LEU A 107 -0.81 -3.34 -1.51
N VAL A 108 0.11 -3.53 -0.57
CA VAL A 108 0.95 -2.45 -0.04
C VAL A 108 2.17 -2.21 -0.95
N GLU A 109 2.56 -3.20 -1.77
CA GLU A 109 3.79 -3.17 -2.58
C GLU A 109 3.58 -3.17 -4.11
N ARG A 110 2.35 -3.18 -4.62
CA ARG A 110 2.07 -3.30 -6.07
C ARG A 110 1.94 -2.00 -6.85
#